data_AF-A0A7C4Y8W5-F1
#
_entry.id   AF-A0A7C4Y8W5-F1
#
_cell.length_a   1.000
_cell.length_b   1.000
_cell.length_c   1.000
_cell.angle_alpha   90.00
_cell.angle_beta   90.00
_cell.angle_gamma   90.00
#
_symmetry.space_group_name_H-M   'P 1'
#
loop_
_entity.id
_entity.type
_entity.pdbx_description
1 polymer ?
#
loop_
_entity_poly.entity_id
_entity_poly.type
_entity_poly.pdbx_seq_one_letter_code
_entity_poly.pdbx_strand_id
1 'polypeptide(L)'
;TASVKWFNDFKAHEPDVTINFTSGKVIGNDFVTPNLNTSLKEFSVNEVQKFAGNKNLFVNLSAPKKLTDAIKAKFTQYKTIQLVSNPAEAQYILYGTTMDDNTIAYGLVKANISLRDSLESMPINTRAFPLTGNTDAAYKAIIDSLFDVSLKLSKIRGWLTLTPPQEAGFFPYRLVMRNATTKKEVDSNGVKIGDKLDLAIEANEDYLDRPIEKKYIYVFTIDINGKMQLIYPNIAEGSVQNKFPLNTEEGMPRKKMNFFDRPATASLPVGTDNYFLIASKEPIQEPGRLFNQEGVRGAPKGNNKALSALLEMGNESKARGLSTATPTNWNLLRLAVKTTH
;
A
#
# COMPACT_ATOMS: atom_id res chain seq x y z
N THR A 1 37.68 -2.44 -9.71
CA THR A 1 36.66 -3.47 -9.45
C THR A 1 35.33 -2.76 -9.29
N ALA A 2 34.57 -2.66 -10.37
CA ALA A 2 33.28 -1.97 -10.34
C ALA A 2 32.24 -2.92 -9.74
N SER A 3 31.72 -2.58 -8.56
CA SER A 3 30.64 -3.31 -7.93
C SER A 3 29.34 -3.01 -8.67
N VAL A 4 28.66 -4.06 -9.13
CA VAL A 4 27.31 -3.96 -9.69
C VAL A 4 26.40 -3.35 -8.64
N LYS A 5 25.63 -2.31 -9.00
CA LYS A 5 24.58 -1.78 -8.13
C LYS A 5 23.34 -2.64 -8.33
N TRP A 6 23.06 -3.52 -7.36
CA TRP A 6 21.83 -4.30 -7.33
C TRP A 6 20.64 -3.35 -7.18
N PHE A 7 19.68 -3.43 -8.09
CA PHE A 7 18.55 -2.52 -8.08
C PHE A 7 17.28 -3.25 -7.66
N ASN A 8 16.80 -2.91 -6.46
CA ASN A 8 15.54 -3.40 -5.90
C ASN A 8 14.44 -2.32 -5.85
N ASP A 9 14.69 -1.13 -6.42
CA ASP A 9 13.79 0.01 -6.22
C ASP A 9 12.72 0.23 -7.30
N PHE A 10 12.77 -0.25 -8.54
CA PHE A 10 11.76 -0.02 -9.62
C PHE A 10 11.25 1.41 -9.93
N LYS A 11 11.31 2.37 -9.00
CA LYS A 11 10.74 3.73 -9.09
C LYS A 11 11.77 4.77 -9.49
N ALA A 12 13.05 4.52 -9.21
CA ALA A 12 14.12 5.46 -9.52
C ALA A 12 14.70 5.29 -10.93
N HIS A 13 14.73 4.06 -11.46
CA HIS A 13 15.36 3.73 -12.75
C HIS A 13 14.68 2.49 -13.36
N GLU A 14 14.56 2.43 -14.68
CA GLU A 14 14.25 1.17 -15.39
C GLU A 14 15.48 0.24 -15.33
N PRO A 15 15.28 -1.09 -15.25
CA PRO A 15 16.41 -2.01 -15.23
C PRO A 15 17.10 -2.03 -16.59
N ASP A 16 18.41 -1.80 -16.61
CA ASP A 16 19.23 -1.95 -17.80
C ASP A 16 19.34 -3.42 -18.22
N VAL A 17 19.32 -4.33 -17.23
CA VAL A 17 19.44 -5.78 -17.41
C VAL A 17 18.44 -6.50 -16.51
N THR A 18 17.71 -7.48 -17.04
CA THR A 18 16.87 -8.41 -16.25
C THR A 18 17.37 -9.84 -16.37
N ILE A 19 17.42 -10.57 -15.26
CA ILE A 19 17.60 -12.02 -15.24
C ILE A 19 16.30 -12.68 -14.78
N ASN A 20 15.72 -13.52 -15.62
CA ASN A 20 14.46 -14.21 -15.37
C ASN A 20 14.65 -15.73 -15.40
N PHE A 21 13.85 -16.44 -14.61
CA PHE A 21 13.85 -17.89 -14.59
C PHE A 21 12.58 -18.41 -15.24
N THR A 22 12.72 -18.96 -16.44
CA THR A 22 11.58 -19.46 -17.21
C THR A 22 11.85 -20.90 -17.60
N SER A 23 10.94 -21.80 -17.23
CA SER A 23 11.00 -23.23 -17.61
C SER A 23 12.34 -23.91 -17.27
N GLY A 24 12.90 -23.60 -16.10
CA GLY A 24 14.17 -24.16 -15.63
C GLY A 24 15.43 -23.58 -16.28
N LYS A 25 15.29 -22.56 -17.14
CA LYS A 25 16.41 -21.82 -17.74
C LYS A 25 16.55 -20.45 -17.12
N VAL A 26 17.79 -19.99 -17.03
CA VAL A 26 18.14 -18.62 -16.62
C VAL A 26 18.27 -17.80 -17.90
N ILE A 27 17.45 -16.76 -18.04
CA ILE A 27 17.37 -15.93 -19.23
C ILE A 27 17.75 -14.50 -18.86
N GLY A 28 18.83 -13.99 -19.45
CA GLY A 28 19.25 -12.60 -19.37
C GLY A 28 18.72 -11.77 -20.52
N ASN A 29 18.18 -10.60 -20.22
CA ASN A 29 17.85 -9.55 -21.18
C ASN A 29 18.66 -8.31 -20.83
N ASP A 30 19.40 -7.79 -21.79
CA ASP A 30 20.10 -6.52 -21.71
C ASP A 30 19.39 -5.53 -22.65
N PHE A 31 18.82 -4.48 -22.08
CA PHE A 31 18.03 -3.49 -22.82
C PHE A 31 18.87 -2.32 -23.31
N VAL A 32 20.03 -2.08 -22.69
CA VAL A 32 20.99 -1.04 -23.09
C VAL A 32 21.82 -1.50 -24.28
N THR A 33 22.25 -2.77 -24.24
CA THR A 33 22.85 -3.45 -25.38
C THR A 33 21.87 -4.56 -25.75
N PRO A 34 21.00 -4.39 -26.77
CA PRO A 34 19.76 -5.16 -26.99
C PRO A 34 20.02 -6.66 -27.25
N ASN A 35 20.42 -7.36 -26.20
CA ASN A 35 20.72 -8.79 -26.14
C ASN A 35 19.64 -9.43 -25.29
N LEU A 36 18.56 -9.80 -25.97
CA LEU A 36 17.36 -10.37 -25.35
C LEU A 36 17.40 -11.89 -25.43
N ASN A 37 16.76 -12.54 -24.46
CA ASN A 37 16.61 -13.99 -24.36
C ASN A 37 17.94 -14.78 -24.30
N THR A 38 18.99 -14.19 -23.72
CA THR A 38 20.29 -14.84 -23.58
C THR A 38 20.20 -15.93 -22.51
N SER A 39 20.34 -17.20 -22.90
CA SER A 39 20.39 -18.30 -21.94
C SER A 39 21.73 -18.28 -21.19
N LEU A 40 21.68 -18.08 -19.87
CA LEU A 40 22.84 -18.29 -19.00
C LEU A 40 22.98 -19.79 -18.67
N LYS A 41 24.21 -20.21 -18.31
CA LYS A 41 24.51 -21.63 -18.08
C LYS A 41 23.94 -22.08 -16.73
N GLU A 42 24.08 -21.23 -15.72
CA GLU A 42 23.56 -21.43 -14.38
C GLU A 42 23.14 -20.10 -13.76
N PHE A 43 22.47 -20.17 -12.61
CA PHE A 43 22.39 -19.00 -11.76
C PHE A 43 23.52 -19.04 -10.74
N SER A 44 24.56 -18.28 -11.04
CA SER A 44 25.53 -17.86 -10.04
C SER A 44 25.68 -16.35 -10.08
N VAL A 45 25.95 -15.76 -8.92
CA VAL A 45 26.22 -14.31 -8.81
C VAL A 45 27.31 -13.90 -9.80
N ASN A 46 28.33 -14.74 -9.97
CA ASN A 46 29.43 -14.49 -10.91
C ASN A 46 28.99 -14.49 -12.38
N GLU A 47 28.16 -15.45 -12.83
CA GLU A 47 27.67 -15.47 -14.21
C GLU A 47 26.75 -14.29 -14.50
N VAL A 48 25.87 -13.97 -13.55
CA VAL A 48 24.94 -12.84 -13.66
C VAL A 48 25.68 -11.50 -13.67
N GLN A 49 26.71 -11.34 -12.83
CA GLN A 49 27.57 -10.16 -12.84
C GLN A 49 28.37 -10.03 -14.13
N LYS A 50 28.88 -11.14 -14.69
CA LYS A 50 29.56 -11.13 -15.99
C LYS A 50 28.63 -10.68 -17.12
N PHE A 51 27.37 -11.12 -17.09
CA PHE A 51 26.38 -10.72 -18.09
C PHE A 51 25.97 -9.25 -17.94
N ALA A 52 25.70 -8.79 -16.71
CA ALA A 52 25.24 -7.42 -16.47
C ALA A 52 26.35 -6.36 -16.58
N GLY A 53 27.60 -6.72 -16.28
CA GLY A 53 28.70 -5.75 -16.19
C GLY A 53 28.39 -4.66 -15.16
N ASN A 54 28.55 -3.39 -15.53
CA ASN A 54 28.32 -2.23 -14.63
C ASN A 54 26.88 -1.67 -14.71
N LYS A 55 25.95 -2.40 -15.32
CA LYS A 55 24.57 -1.95 -15.58
C LYS A 55 23.64 -2.22 -14.39
N ASN A 56 22.51 -1.51 -14.31
CA ASN A 56 21.49 -1.73 -13.30
C ASN A 56 20.78 -3.06 -13.54
N LEU A 57 20.95 -3.99 -12.61
CA LEU A 57 20.49 -5.36 -12.74
C LEU A 57 19.26 -5.63 -11.86
N PHE A 58 18.22 -6.21 -12.48
CA PHE A 58 17.09 -6.81 -11.80
C PHE A 58 17.12 -8.33 -11.95
N VAL A 59 16.96 -9.07 -10.84
CA VAL A 59 16.88 -10.53 -10.86
C VAL A 59 15.52 -10.96 -10.35
N ASN A 60 14.89 -11.90 -11.05
CA ASN A 60 13.67 -12.58 -10.63
C ASN A 60 13.94 -14.08 -10.49
N LEU A 61 14.42 -14.47 -9.31
CA LEU A 61 14.72 -15.85 -8.95
C LEU A 61 13.47 -16.67 -8.68
N SER A 62 13.41 -17.88 -9.24
CA SER A 62 12.44 -18.89 -8.82
C SER A 62 12.68 -19.30 -7.36
N ALA A 63 11.62 -19.32 -6.57
CA ALA A 63 11.67 -19.82 -5.21
C ALA A 63 11.92 -21.33 -5.14
N PRO A 64 12.72 -21.82 -4.17
CA PRO A 64 12.91 -23.24 -3.94
C PRO A 64 11.57 -23.95 -3.70
N LYS A 65 11.46 -25.20 -4.17
CA LYS A 65 10.25 -26.01 -3.98
C LYS A 65 9.78 -26.06 -2.53
N LYS A 66 10.73 -26.22 -1.60
CA LYS A 66 10.48 -26.21 -0.15
C LYS A 66 9.80 -24.91 0.33
N LEU A 67 10.22 -23.75 -0.19
CA LEU A 67 9.58 -22.47 0.11
C LEU A 67 8.17 -22.40 -0.51
N THR A 68 8.03 -22.78 -1.78
CA THR A 68 6.72 -22.71 -2.45
C THR A 68 5.68 -23.65 -1.85
N ASP A 69 6.07 -24.85 -1.42
CA ASP A 69 5.18 -25.83 -0.80
C ASP A 69 4.72 -25.34 0.58
N ALA A 70 5.63 -24.75 1.35
CA ALA A 70 5.31 -24.20 2.66
C ALA A 70 4.46 -22.91 2.59
N ILE A 71 4.67 -22.07 1.58
CA ILE A 71 3.77 -20.94 1.26
C ILE A 71 2.37 -21.46 0.97
N LYS A 72 2.23 -22.46 0.10
CA LYS A 72 0.92 -23.07 -0.21
C LYS A 72 0.22 -23.58 1.04
N ALA A 73 0.94 -24.31 1.89
CA ALA A 73 0.40 -24.88 3.13
C ALA A 73 -0.13 -23.81 4.10
N LYS A 74 0.54 -22.65 4.20
CA LYS A 74 0.11 -21.56 5.09
C LYS A 74 -0.98 -20.69 4.48
N PHE A 75 -0.81 -20.26 3.23
CA PHE A 75 -1.65 -19.22 2.61
C PHE A 75 -3.07 -19.72 2.34
N THR A 76 -3.22 -21.00 1.97
CA THR A 76 -4.53 -21.63 1.74
C THR A 76 -5.43 -21.71 2.98
N GLN A 77 -4.89 -21.46 4.18
CA GLN A 77 -5.66 -21.44 5.42
C GLN A 77 -6.49 -20.14 5.59
N TYR A 78 -6.23 -19.12 4.76
CA TYR A 78 -6.80 -17.78 4.89
C TYR A 78 -7.59 -17.39 3.65
N LYS A 79 -8.88 -17.06 3.82
CA LYS A 79 -9.77 -16.70 2.71
C LYS A 79 -9.44 -15.36 2.05
N THR A 80 -8.74 -14.48 2.77
CA THR A 80 -8.32 -13.16 2.29
C THR A 80 -7.18 -13.24 1.25
N ILE A 81 -6.54 -14.41 1.12
CA ILE A 81 -5.44 -14.64 0.18
C ILE A 81 -5.80 -15.82 -0.72
N GLN A 82 -5.81 -15.59 -2.03
CA GLN A 82 -6.05 -16.63 -3.03
C GLN A 82 -4.75 -16.93 -3.77
N LEU A 83 -4.37 -18.20 -3.81
CA LEU A 83 -3.32 -18.68 -4.70
C LEU A 83 -3.92 -19.07 -6.03
N VAL A 84 -3.37 -18.52 -7.11
CA VAL A 84 -3.81 -18.80 -8.49
C VAL A 84 -2.71 -19.52 -9.25
N SER A 85 -3.11 -20.37 -10.20
CA SER A 85 -2.19 -21.10 -11.08
C SER A 85 -1.77 -20.29 -12.31
N ASN A 86 -2.59 -19.31 -12.71
CA ASN A 86 -2.34 -18.42 -13.84
C ASN A 86 -1.71 -17.10 -13.37
N PRO A 87 -0.47 -16.76 -13.76
CA PRO A 87 0.16 -15.50 -13.38
C PRO A 87 -0.63 -14.26 -13.78
N ALA A 88 -1.42 -14.31 -14.86
CA ALA A 88 -2.24 -13.18 -15.31
C ALA A 88 -3.39 -12.83 -14.34
N GLU A 89 -3.84 -13.81 -13.54
CA GLU A 89 -4.89 -13.63 -12.53
C GLU A 89 -4.32 -13.16 -11.18
N ALA A 90 -3.01 -13.26 -11.00
CA ALA A 90 -2.36 -12.87 -9.76
C ALA A 90 -2.33 -11.35 -9.66
N GLN A 91 -2.62 -10.79 -8.48
CA GLN A 91 -2.34 -9.38 -8.22
C GLN A 91 -0.85 -9.17 -7.91
N TYR A 92 -0.26 -10.14 -7.21
CA TYR A 92 1.16 -10.16 -6.88
C TYR A 92 1.75 -11.53 -7.15
N ILE A 93 2.99 -11.55 -7.61
CA ILE A 93 3.80 -12.75 -7.78
C ILE A 93 4.97 -12.74 -6.80
N LEU A 94 5.36 -13.93 -6.35
CA LEU A 94 6.60 -14.13 -5.61
C LEU A 94 7.77 -13.89 -6.54
N TYR A 95 8.66 -12.96 -6.18
CA TYR A 95 9.93 -12.77 -6.86
C TYR A 95 11.06 -13.02 -5.87
N GLY A 96 12.14 -13.61 -6.34
CA GLY A 96 13.39 -13.67 -5.59
C GLY A 96 14.42 -12.70 -6.15
N THR A 97 15.23 -12.13 -5.28
CA THR A 97 16.31 -11.20 -5.60
C THR A 97 17.54 -11.53 -4.76
N THR A 98 18.63 -10.80 -4.93
CA THR A 98 19.84 -10.84 -4.11
C THR A 98 20.02 -9.53 -3.36
N MET A 99 20.40 -9.64 -2.10
CA MET A 99 20.75 -8.50 -1.24
C MET A 99 22.24 -8.12 -1.45
N ASP A 100 22.67 -6.99 -0.91
CA ASP A 100 24.06 -6.49 -1.07
C ASP A 100 25.13 -7.45 -0.52
N ASP A 101 24.76 -8.28 0.46
CA ASP A 101 25.60 -9.34 1.04
C ASP A 101 25.58 -10.65 0.23
N ASN A 102 24.97 -10.64 -0.96
CA ASN A 102 24.70 -11.79 -1.83
C ASN A 102 23.70 -12.81 -1.25
N THR A 103 23.02 -12.51 -0.16
CA THR A 103 21.96 -13.38 0.37
C THR A 103 20.75 -13.34 -0.56
N ILE A 104 20.23 -14.52 -0.91
CA ILE A 104 18.98 -14.63 -1.68
C ILE A 104 17.82 -14.18 -0.78
N ALA A 105 16.95 -13.32 -1.30
CA ALA A 105 15.79 -12.82 -0.60
C ALA A 105 14.53 -12.95 -1.46
N TYR A 106 13.36 -13.05 -0.83
CA TYR A 106 12.09 -13.14 -1.56
C TYR A 106 11.10 -12.07 -1.09
N GLY A 107 10.36 -11.51 -2.04
CA GLY A 107 9.30 -10.56 -1.81
C GLY A 107 8.14 -10.77 -2.78
N LEU A 108 7.18 -9.86 -2.75
CA LEU A 108 6.07 -9.83 -3.68
C LEU A 108 6.19 -8.62 -4.60
N VAL A 109 5.92 -8.82 -5.88
CA VAL A 109 5.87 -7.75 -6.90
C VAL A 109 4.53 -7.82 -7.63
N LYS A 110 3.96 -6.68 -7.98
CA LYS A 110 2.69 -6.58 -8.72
C LYS A 110 2.85 -7.33 -10.05
N ALA A 111 1.92 -8.23 -10.34
CA ALA A 111 2.02 -9.12 -11.51
C ALA A 111 1.88 -8.35 -12.83
N ASN A 112 1.00 -7.35 -12.84
CA ASN A 112 0.75 -6.48 -13.99
C ASN A 112 1.18 -5.05 -13.63
N ILE A 113 2.35 -4.64 -14.10
CA ILE A 113 2.83 -3.26 -14.01
C ILE A 113 2.40 -2.58 -15.33
N SER A 114 1.35 -1.75 -15.28
CA SER A 114 0.95 -0.94 -16.43
C SER A 114 1.31 0.51 -16.15
N LEU A 115 2.24 1.06 -16.92
CA LEU A 115 2.60 2.49 -16.88
C LEU A 115 1.41 3.43 -17.17
N ARG A 116 0.32 2.90 -17.74
CA ARG A 116 -0.93 3.64 -18.02
C ARG A 116 -1.89 3.68 -16.85
N ASP A 117 -1.63 2.92 -15.80
CA ASP A 117 -2.44 2.89 -14.58
C ASP A 117 -2.05 4.09 -13.71
N SER A 118 -2.33 5.30 -14.19
CA SER A 118 -1.97 6.58 -13.55
C SER A 118 -2.58 6.82 -12.16
N LEU A 119 -3.28 5.81 -11.64
CA LEU A 119 -3.89 5.69 -10.32
C LEU A 119 -3.28 4.52 -9.53
N GLU A 120 -1.97 4.23 -9.67
CA GLU A 120 -1.32 3.14 -8.91
C GLU A 120 -1.41 3.36 -7.40
N SER A 121 -2.50 2.88 -6.80
CA SER A 121 -2.78 2.98 -5.36
C SER A 121 -2.24 1.80 -4.56
N MET A 122 -1.72 0.77 -5.24
CA MET A 122 -1.13 -0.43 -4.64
C MET A 122 0.40 -0.38 -4.74
N PRO A 123 1.14 -0.81 -3.70
CA PRO A 123 2.60 -0.83 -3.75
C PRO A 123 3.15 -1.73 -4.87
N ILE A 124 4.07 -1.23 -5.71
CA ILE A 124 4.66 -2.00 -6.82
C ILE A 124 5.34 -3.28 -6.33
N ASN A 125 6.10 -3.19 -5.25
CA ASN A 125 6.76 -4.32 -4.62
C ASN A 125 6.77 -4.19 -3.10
N THR A 126 6.92 -5.33 -2.43
CA THR A 126 7.26 -5.39 -1.01
C THR A 126 8.77 -5.41 -0.84
N ARG A 127 9.22 -5.16 0.39
CA ARG A 127 10.56 -5.54 0.83
C ARG A 127 10.78 -7.05 0.56
N ALA A 128 12.00 -7.38 0.18
CA ALA A 128 12.46 -8.76 0.11
C ALA A 128 13.02 -9.20 1.47
N PHE A 129 12.75 -10.45 1.85
CA PHE A 129 13.16 -11.06 3.10
C PHE A 129 14.26 -12.08 2.84
N PRO A 130 15.42 -11.99 3.51
CA PRO A 130 16.55 -12.88 3.25
C PRO A 130 16.24 -14.32 3.69
N LEU A 131 16.64 -15.28 2.86
CA LEU A 131 16.65 -16.70 3.17
C LEU A 131 18.05 -17.08 3.70
N THR A 132 18.25 -16.95 5.00
CA THR A 132 19.54 -17.18 5.65
C THR A 132 19.78 -18.67 5.93
N GLY A 133 20.18 -19.41 4.89
CA GLY A 133 20.49 -20.84 4.96
C GLY A 133 19.31 -21.76 4.63
N ASN A 134 19.54 -23.07 4.74
CA ASN A 134 18.61 -24.11 4.30
C ASN A 134 17.92 -24.86 5.47
N THR A 135 17.65 -24.17 6.58
CA THR A 135 17.05 -24.75 7.79
C THR A 135 15.54 -24.47 7.84
N ASP A 136 14.77 -25.34 8.52
CA ASP A 136 13.32 -25.14 8.68
C ASP A 136 12.97 -23.81 9.37
N ALA A 137 13.82 -23.38 10.31
CA ALA A 137 13.67 -22.08 10.97
C ALA A 137 13.81 -20.91 9.99
N ALA A 138 14.78 -20.96 9.07
CA ALA A 138 14.96 -19.92 8.04
C ALA A 138 13.76 -19.85 7.10
N TYR A 139 13.26 -21.01 6.63
CA TYR A 139 12.04 -21.07 5.82
C TYR A 139 10.82 -20.55 6.57
N LYS A 140 10.66 -20.91 7.85
CA LYS A 140 9.54 -20.42 8.67
C LYS A 140 9.56 -18.89 8.81
N ALA A 141 10.72 -18.30 9.08
CA ALA A 141 10.86 -16.85 9.25
C ALA A 141 10.47 -16.07 7.97
N ILE A 142 10.90 -16.53 6.80
CA ILE A 142 10.54 -15.90 5.53
C ILE A 142 9.06 -16.08 5.20
N ILE A 143 8.49 -17.26 5.47
CA ILE A 143 7.05 -17.53 5.26
C ILE A 143 6.20 -16.64 6.16
N ASP A 144 6.59 -16.47 7.42
CA ASP A 144 5.91 -15.58 8.36
C ASP A 144 5.95 -14.12 7.85
N SER A 145 7.12 -13.68 7.39
CA SER A 145 7.29 -12.34 6.84
C SER A 145 6.49 -12.10 5.56
N LEU A 146 6.51 -13.05 4.61
CA LEU A 146 5.74 -13.00 3.36
C LEU A 146 4.23 -13.00 3.62
N PHE A 147 3.79 -13.79 4.59
CA PHE A 147 2.40 -13.84 5.00
C PHE A 147 1.94 -12.51 5.61
N ASP A 148 2.74 -11.93 6.51
CA ASP A 148 2.43 -10.65 7.14
C ASP A 148 2.32 -9.53 6.10
N VAL A 149 3.22 -9.44 5.12
CA VAL A 149 3.10 -8.43 4.05
C VAL A 149 1.91 -8.70 3.12
N SER A 150 1.55 -9.97 2.90
CA SER A 150 0.36 -10.31 2.10
C SER A 150 -0.93 -9.84 2.77
N LEU A 151 -1.04 -9.98 4.08
CA LEU A 151 -2.18 -9.45 4.84
C LEU A 151 -2.25 -7.93 4.79
N LYS A 152 -1.10 -7.25 4.89
CA LYS A 152 -1.02 -5.79 4.73
C LYS A 152 -1.51 -5.33 3.35
N LEU A 153 -1.07 -6.02 2.29
CA LEU A 153 -1.53 -5.76 0.92
C LEU A 153 -3.03 -6.01 0.78
N SER A 154 -3.55 -7.09 1.37
CA SER A 154 -4.99 -7.38 1.38
C SER A 154 -5.79 -6.26 2.04
N LYS A 155 -5.33 -5.72 3.17
CA LYS A 155 -5.99 -4.60 3.86
C LYS A 155 -5.99 -3.32 3.01
N ILE A 156 -4.86 -2.99 2.38
CA ILE A 156 -4.75 -1.84 1.48
C ILE A 156 -5.74 -1.97 0.32
N ARG A 157 -5.74 -3.13 -0.35
CA ARG A 157 -6.69 -3.42 -1.43
C ARG A 157 -8.13 -3.31 -0.95
N GLY A 158 -8.43 -3.86 0.23
CA GLY A 158 -9.75 -3.78 0.85
C GLY A 158 -10.27 -2.35 0.93
N TRP A 159 -9.47 -1.41 1.42
CA TRP A 159 -9.84 0.01 1.47
C TRP A 159 -10.01 0.66 0.10
N LEU A 160 -9.15 0.32 -0.85
CA LEU A 160 -9.21 0.85 -2.22
C LEU A 160 -10.44 0.38 -2.98
N THR A 161 -10.87 -0.87 -2.77
CA THR A 161 -12.03 -1.47 -3.44
C THR A 161 -13.32 -1.36 -2.64
N LEU A 162 -13.26 -0.84 -1.40
CA LEU A 162 -14.42 -0.76 -0.52
C LEU A 162 -15.55 0.03 -1.19
N THR A 163 -16.79 -0.40 -1.06
CA THR A 163 -17.94 0.39 -1.54
C THR A 163 -18.74 0.82 -0.32
N PRO A 164 -19.12 2.10 -0.19
CA PRO A 164 -20.00 2.51 0.90
C PRO A 164 -21.35 1.78 0.79
N PRO A 165 -22.06 1.57 1.91
CA PRO A 165 -23.36 0.93 1.92
C PRO A 165 -24.36 1.74 1.07
N GLN A 166 -25.29 1.04 0.40
CA GLN A 166 -26.28 1.67 -0.47
C GLN A 166 -27.20 2.63 0.30
N GLU A 167 -27.42 2.38 1.58
CA GLU A 167 -28.25 3.19 2.49
C GLU A 167 -27.44 4.23 3.27
N ALA A 168 -26.26 4.61 2.77
CA ALA A 168 -25.47 5.68 3.38
C ALA A 168 -26.29 6.97 3.46
N GLY A 169 -26.60 7.41 4.69
CA GLY A 169 -27.37 8.63 4.91
C GLY A 169 -26.70 9.87 4.32
N PHE A 170 -27.45 10.95 4.12
CA PHE A 170 -26.94 12.19 3.52
C PHE A 170 -25.67 12.71 4.19
N PHE A 171 -24.67 13.06 3.38
CA PHE A 171 -23.42 13.68 3.81
C PHE A 171 -22.83 14.49 2.65
N PRO A 172 -23.29 15.74 2.43
CA PRO A 172 -22.97 16.57 1.25
C PRO A 172 -21.61 17.24 1.39
N TYR A 173 -20.58 16.41 1.51
CA TYR A 173 -19.21 16.88 1.67
C TYR A 173 -18.27 16.12 0.75
N ARG A 174 -17.17 16.78 0.40
CA ARG A 174 -16.07 16.22 -0.38
C ARG A 174 -14.74 16.48 0.33
N LEU A 175 -13.77 15.58 0.09
CA LEU A 175 -12.38 15.82 0.44
C LEU A 175 -11.73 16.69 -0.64
N VAL A 176 -10.94 17.67 -0.22
CA VAL A 176 -10.26 18.61 -1.10
C VAL A 176 -8.81 18.77 -0.66
N MET A 177 -7.88 18.65 -1.61
CA MET A 177 -6.48 19.02 -1.41
C MET A 177 -6.21 20.35 -2.11
N ARG A 178 -5.55 21.28 -1.43
CA ARG A 178 -5.11 22.54 -2.04
C ARG A 178 -3.62 22.75 -1.88
N ASN A 179 -3.02 23.40 -2.87
CA ASN A 179 -1.70 23.98 -2.69
C ASN A 179 -1.82 25.17 -1.72
N ALA A 180 -1.12 25.09 -0.59
CA ALA A 180 -1.16 26.08 0.47
C ALA A 180 -0.58 27.44 0.06
N THR A 181 0.27 27.47 -0.98
CA THR A 181 0.86 28.70 -1.53
C THR A 181 -0.08 29.36 -2.53
N THR A 182 -0.55 28.62 -3.55
CA THR A 182 -1.38 29.18 -4.62
C THR A 182 -2.87 29.23 -4.28
N LYS A 183 -3.28 28.53 -3.21
CA LYS A 183 -4.67 28.31 -2.79
C LYS A 183 -5.55 27.62 -3.84
N LYS A 184 -4.96 27.07 -4.90
CA LYS A 184 -5.66 26.29 -5.92
C LYS A 184 -5.88 24.86 -5.46
N GLU A 185 -7.03 24.30 -5.83
CA GLU A 185 -7.32 22.88 -5.69
C GLU A 185 -6.37 22.06 -6.56
N VAL A 186 -5.88 20.94 -6.01
CA VAL A 186 -5.04 20.00 -6.75
C VAL A 186 -5.92 19.28 -7.76
N ASP A 187 -5.57 19.40 -9.03
CA ASP A 187 -6.26 18.75 -10.14
C ASP A 187 -5.57 17.42 -10.53
N SER A 188 -6.01 16.85 -11.65
CA SER A 188 -5.45 15.60 -12.19
C SER A 188 -3.98 15.69 -12.62
N ASN A 189 -3.40 16.89 -12.74
CA ASN A 189 -1.98 17.06 -13.06
C ASN A 189 -1.09 16.74 -11.85
N GLY A 190 -1.67 16.66 -10.65
CA GLY A 190 -0.96 16.31 -9.43
C GLY A 190 -0.21 17.49 -8.81
N VAL A 191 0.75 17.15 -7.95
CA VAL A 191 1.58 18.07 -7.16
C VAL A 191 3.05 17.81 -7.44
N LYS A 192 3.89 18.83 -7.32
CA LYS A 192 5.35 18.67 -7.46
C LYS A 192 6.00 18.47 -6.11
N ILE A 193 7.15 17.78 -6.09
CA ILE A 193 7.98 17.69 -4.89
C ILE A 193 8.27 19.11 -4.37
N GLY A 194 8.10 19.30 -3.06
CA GLY A 194 8.27 20.58 -2.38
C GLY A 194 7.00 21.44 -2.29
N ASP A 195 5.93 21.09 -3.00
CA ASP A 195 4.65 21.78 -2.85
C ASP A 195 4.12 21.64 -1.41
N LYS A 196 3.57 22.74 -0.88
CA LYS A 196 2.88 22.75 0.41
C LYS A 196 1.40 22.49 0.19
N LEU A 197 0.82 21.56 0.93
CA LEU A 197 -0.51 21.03 0.71
C LEU A 197 -1.37 21.10 1.98
N ASP A 198 -2.61 21.54 1.83
CA ASP A 198 -3.64 21.57 2.87
C ASP A 198 -4.80 20.64 2.49
N LEU A 199 -5.09 19.67 3.35
CA LEU A 199 -6.24 18.78 3.21
C LEU A 199 -7.43 19.34 3.99
N ALA A 200 -8.60 19.37 3.36
CA ALA A 200 -9.83 19.85 3.94
C ALA A 200 -11.05 18.99 3.57
N ILE A 201 -12.08 19.06 4.40
CA ILE A 201 -13.46 18.67 4.05
C ILE A 201 -14.25 19.92 3.71
N GLU A 202 -15.01 19.88 2.62
CA GLU A 202 -15.83 21.01 2.16
C GLU A 202 -17.22 20.57 1.73
N ALA A 203 -18.19 21.44 1.98
CA ALA A 203 -19.56 21.31 1.55
C ALA A 203 -19.67 21.25 0.02
N ASN A 204 -20.51 20.36 -0.48
CA ASN A 204 -20.93 20.33 -1.88
C ASN A 204 -21.93 21.47 -2.18
N GLU A 205 -22.32 21.63 -3.45
CA GLU A 205 -23.30 22.66 -3.83
C GLU A 205 -24.69 22.42 -3.22
N ASP A 206 -25.09 21.16 -3.02
CA ASP A 206 -26.37 20.71 -2.44
C ASP A 206 -26.43 20.77 -0.89
N TYR A 207 -25.45 21.46 -0.28
CA TYR A 207 -25.26 21.49 1.17
C TYR A 207 -26.45 22.00 1.99
N LEU A 208 -27.22 22.93 1.45
CA LEU A 208 -28.29 23.63 2.18
C LEU A 208 -29.69 23.06 1.92
N ASP A 209 -29.80 22.02 1.11
CA ASP A 209 -31.10 21.54 0.64
C ASP A 209 -31.87 20.71 1.69
N ARG A 210 -31.20 20.31 2.79
CA ARG A 210 -31.82 19.57 3.91
C ARG A 210 -30.96 19.58 5.19
N PRO A 211 -31.55 19.32 6.38
CA PRO A 211 -30.79 19.17 7.62
C PRO A 211 -29.71 18.09 7.53
N ILE A 212 -28.52 18.39 8.06
CA ILE A 212 -27.36 17.48 8.05
C ILE A 212 -27.13 16.91 9.44
N GLU A 213 -27.18 15.58 9.57
CA GLU A 213 -26.85 14.89 10.81
C GLU A 213 -25.34 14.94 11.10
N LYS A 214 -24.97 15.18 12.36
CA LYS A 214 -23.56 15.14 12.80
C LYS A 214 -23.06 13.70 12.82
N LYS A 215 -21.99 13.43 12.08
CA LYS A 215 -21.34 12.11 11.99
C LYS A 215 -19.93 12.14 12.57
N TYR A 216 -19.50 11.03 13.14
CA TYR A 216 -18.10 10.81 13.50
C TYR A 216 -17.29 10.72 12.23
N ILE A 217 -16.23 11.54 12.11
CA ILE A 217 -15.35 11.52 10.95
C ILE A 217 -13.96 11.02 11.31
N TYR A 218 -13.39 10.24 10.38
CA TYR A 218 -12.04 9.70 10.46
C TYR A 218 -11.36 9.95 9.13
N VAL A 219 -10.19 10.58 9.14
CA VAL A 219 -9.41 10.84 7.93
C VAL A 219 -8.11 10.09 8.04
N PHE A 220 -7.77 9.31 7.02
CA PHE A 220 -6.52 8.58 6.96
C PHE A 220 -5.96 8.58 5.54
N THR A 221 -4.66 8.33 5.43
CA THR A 221 -3.95 8.20 4.16
C THR A 221 -3.44 6.78 3.97
N ILE A 222 -3.31 6.38 2.71
CA ILE A 222 -2.52 5.24 2.26
C ILE A 222 -1.47 5.79 1.30
N ASP A 223 -0.20 5.74 1.70
CA ASP A 223 0.91 6.17 0.86
C ASP A 223 1.26 5.13 -0.22
N ILE A 224 2.08 5.52 -1.19
CA ILE A 224 2.52 4.62 -2.25
C ILE A 224 3.30 3.37 -1.77
N ASN A 225 3.80 3.36 -0.53
CA ASN A 225 4.44 2.18 0.07
C ASN A 225 3.46 1.33 0.88
N GLY A 226 2.18 1.68 0.89
CA GLY A 226 1.13 0.99 1.62
C GLY A 226 1.13 1.29 3.12
N LYS A 227 1.83 2.34 3.56
CA LYS A 227 1.74 2.83 4.92
C LYS A 227 0.39 3.50 5.09
N MET A 228 -0.33 3.09 6.12
CA MET A 228 -1.57 3.74 6.50
C MET A 228 -1.33 4.62 7.71
N GLN A 229 -1.88 5.84 7.69
CA GLN A 229 -1.77 6.76 8.81
C GLN A 229 -3.08 7.49 9.05
N LEU A 230 -3.58 7.42 10.29
CA LEU A 230 -4.68 8.25 10.75
C LEU A 230 -4.21 9.71 10.85
N ILE A 231 -4.90 10.59 10.12
CA ILE A 231 -4.70 12.04 10.13
C ILE A 231 -5.64 12.68 11.16
N TYR A 232 -6.89 12.22 11.21
CA TYR A 232 -7.92 12.76 12.11
C TYR A 232 -8.83 11.65 12.65
N PRO A 233 -9.22 11.67 13.94
CA PRO A 233 -8.84 12.64 14.96
C PRO A 233 -7.41 12.45 15.46
N ASN A 234 -6.82 13.52 16.02
CA ASN A 234 -5.54 13.41 16.72
C ASN A 234 -5.73 12.60 18.00
N ILE A 235 -5.21 11.37 18.02
CA ILE A 235 -5.35 10.45 19.16
C ILE A 235 -4.62 11.02 20.40
N ALA A 236 -3.59 11.83 20.21
CA ALA A 236 -2.80 12.42 21.30
C ALA A 236 -3.53 13.55 22.05
N GLU A 237 -4.57 14.15 21.46
CA GLU A 237 -5.27 15.31 22.02
C GLU A 237 -6.50 14.96 22.88
N GLY A 238 -6.76 13.67 23.10
CA GLY A 238 -7.92 13.21 23.87
C GLY A 238 -9.19 13.24 23.03
N SER A 239 -9.85 12.08 22.90
CA SER A 239 -11.02 11.91 22.05
C SER A 239 -12.28 12.51 22.70
N VAL A 240 -12.56 13.78 22.43
CA VAL A 240 -13.91 14.32 22.66
C VAL A 240 -14.30 15.21 21.48
N GLN A 241 -15.18 14.67 20.63
CA GLN A 241 -15.92 15.33 19.53
C GLN A 241 -15.28 15.38 18.13
N ASN A 242 -14.84 14.23 17.60
CA ASN A 242 -14.56 14.06 16.15
C ASN A 242 -15.86 14.01 15.31
N LYS A 243 -16.83 14.88 15.59
CA LYS A 243 -18.11 14.97 14.89
C LYS A 243 -18.13 16.15 13.92
N PHE A 244 -18.74 15.94 12.76
CA PHE A 244 -18.89 16.97 11.73
C PHE A 244 -20.26 16.85 11.04
N PRO A 245 -20.92 17.97 10.67
CA PRO A 245 -20.52 19.37 10.88
C PRO A 245 -20.42 19.80 12.34
N LEU A 246 -19.46 20.67 12.63
CA LEU A 246 -19.53 21.58 13.77
C LEU A 246 -20.45 22.76 13.42
N ASN A 247 -21.07 23.41 14.40
CA ASN A 247 -21.84 24.62 14.13
C ASN A 247 -20.89 25.84 14.14
N THR A 248 -21.19 26.88 13.37
CA THR A 248 -20.57 28.20 13.45
C THR A 248 -21.10 28.94 14.68
N GLU A 249 -20.51 30.09 15.00
CA GLU A 249 -20.99 30.97 16.09
C GLU A 249 -22.45 31.41 15.88
N GLU A 250 -22.87 31.51 14.62
CA GLU A 250 -24.24 31.81 14.19
C GLU A 250 -25.19 30.59 14.24
N GLY A 251 -24.72 29.44 14.74
CA GLY A 251 -25.49 28.21 14.86
C GLY A 251 -25.63 27.40 13.56
N MET A 252 -25.08 27.88 12.45
CA MET A 252 -25.16 27.22 11.14
C MET A 252 -24.13 26.08 11.01
N PRO A 253 -24.44 24.97 10.31
CA PRO A 253 -23.46 23.94 10.00
C PRO A 253 -22.22 24.50 9.26
N ARG A 254 -21.03 24.16 9.75
CA ARG A 254 -19.74 24.59 9.19
C ARG A 254 -19.53 23.94 7.82
N LYS A 255 -19.29 24.80 6.81
CA LYS A 255 -19.08 24.38 5.41
C LYS A 255 -17.69 23.82 5.11
N LYS A 256 -16.70 24.09 5.97
CA LYS A 256 -15.31 23.71 5.72
C LYS A 256 -14.54 23.42 7.01
N MET A 257 -13.68 22.41 7.00
CA MET A 257 -12.69 22.18 8.05
C MET A 257 -11.38 21.67 7.44
N ASN A 258 -10.25 22.21 7.89
CA ASN A 258 -8.92 21.74 7.51
C ASN A 258 -8.46 20.65 8.49
N PHE A 259 -7.73 19.66 8.00
CA PHE A 259 -7.23 18.54 8.81
C PHE A 259 -5.76 18.67 9.21
N PHE A 260 -5.02 19.57 8.57
CA PHE A 260 -3.63 19.84 8.91
C PHE A 260 -3.51 21.15 9.68
N ASP A 261 -2.80 21.12 10.81
CA ASP A 261 -2.44 22.33 11.56
C ASP A 261 -1.37 23.15 10.84
N ARG A 262 -0.54 22.47 10.03
CA ARG A 262 0.48 23.06 9.18
C ARG A 262 0.47 22.36 7.82
N PRO A 263 0.67 23.08 6.70
CA PRO A 263 0.71 22.47 5.38
C PRO A 263 1.73 21.32 5.31
N ALA A 264 1.28 20.18 4.81
CA ALA A 264 2.16 19.04 4.53
C ALA A 264 3.03 19.36 3.32
N THR A 265 4.27 18.88 3.28
CA THR A 265 5.16 19.06 2.12
C THR A 265 5.15 17.79 1.28
N ALA A 266 4.88 17.93 -0.02
CA ALA A 266 5.00 16.83 -0.97
C ALA A 266 6.47 16.38 -1.03
N SER A 267 6.73 15.10 -0.77
CA SER A 267 8.08 14.55 -0.69
C SER A 267 8.21 13.28 -1.52
N LEU A 268 9.45 12.79 -1.66
CA LEU A 268 9.71 11.46 -2.19
C LEU A 268 9.14 10.37 -1.28
N PRO A 269 8.82 9.18 -1.83
CA PRO A 269 8.87 8.82 -3.25
C PRO A 269 7.71 9.41 -4.07
N VAL A 270 7.97 9.74 -5.34
CA VAL A 270 6.90 10.12 -6.29
C VAL A 270 5.91 8.97 -6.47
N GLY A 271 4.63 9.30 -6.63
CA GLY A 271 3.58 8.31 -6.54
C GLY A 271 2.18 8.86 -6.31
N THR A 272 1.23 7.95 -6.09
CA THR A 272 -0.15 8.32 -5.75
C THR A 272 -0.41 8.03 -4.28
N ASP A 273 -0.74 9.07 -3.52
CA ASP A 273 -1.22 8.95 -2.15
C ASP A 273 -2.76 9.00 -2.14
N ASN A 274 -3.40 8.14 -1.35
CA ASN A 274 -4.85 8.00 -1.31
C ASN A 274 -5.36 8.47 0.05
N TYR A 275 -6.17 9.52 0.06
CA TYR A 275 -6.83 10.05 1.24
C TYR A 275 -8.26 9.56 1.31
N PHE A 276 -8.65 9.10 2.50
CA PHE A 276 -9.98 8.59 2.77
C PHE A 276 -10.60 9.37 3.92
N LEU A 277 -11.90 9.63 3.83
CA LEU A 277 -12.70 10.08 4.96
C LEU A 277 -13.87 9.12 5.15
N ILE A 278 -13.99 8.59 6.35
CA ILE A 278 -15.14 7.81 6.77
C ILE A 278 -16.00 8.68 7.67
N ALA A 279 -17.28 8.80 7.35
CA ALA A 279 -18.26 9.45 8.20
C ALA A 279 -19.27 8.41 8.68
N SER A 280 -19.34 8.14 9.97
CA SER A 280 -20.21 7.13 10.58
C SER A 280 -21.13 7.73 11.63
N LYS A 281 -22.33 7.18 11.81
CA LYS A 281 -23.24 7.59 12.88
C LYS A 281 -22.71 7.22 14.26
N GLU A 282 -22.10 6.04 14.36
CA GLU A 282 -21.52 5.49 15.58
C GLU A 282 -19.99 5.63 15.58
N PRO A 283 -19.36 5.81 16.74
CA PRO A 283 -17.90 5.91 16.82
C PRO A 283 -17.26 4.56 16.48
N ILE A 284 -16.23 4.59 15.65
CA ILE A 284 -15.36 3.44 15.39
C ILE A 284 -14.49 3.22 16.63
N GLN A 285 -14.51 2.00 17.15
CA GLN A 285 -13.67 1.58 18.26
C GLN A 285 -12.21 1.44 17.79
N GLU A 286 -11.27 1.95 18.59
CA GLU A 286 -9.83 1.88 18.32
C GLU A 286 -9.43 2.30 16.88
N PRO A 287 -9.78 3.51 16.41
CA PRO A 287 -9.52 3.95 15.03
C PRO A 287 -8.02 3.92 14.70
N GLY A 288 -7.15 4.11 15.70
CA GLY A 288 -5.71 3.98 15.55
C GLY A 288 -5.25 2.58 15.11
N ARG A 289 -5.93 1.50 15.53
CA ARG A 289 -5.61 0.13 15.08
C ARG A 289 -6.12 -0.14 13.67
N LEU A 290 -7.26 0.44 13.33
CA LEU A 290 -7.87 0.24 12.02
C LEU A 290 -7.13 1.02 10.92
N PHE A 291 -6.73 2.27 11.20
CA PHE A 291 -6.24 3.21 10.20
C PHE A 291 -4.72 3.46 10.22
N ASN A 292 -3.98 2.87 11.16
CA ASN A 292 -2.52 2.88 11.11
C ASN A 292 -1.96 1.51 10.71
N GLN A 293 -0.94 1.53 9.85
CA GLN A 293 -0.20 0.34 9.43
C GLN A 293 1.17 0.75 8.88
N GLU A 294 2.22 0.03 9.25
CA GLU A 294 3.52 0.19 8.61
C GLU A 294 3.52 -0.33 7.18
N GLY A 295 4.11 0.45 6.27
CA GLY A 295 4.21 0.12 4.84
C GLY A 295 4.92 -1.21 4.57
N VAL A 296 4.77 -1.71 3.34
CA VAL A 296 5.29 -3.03 2.94
C VAL A 296 6.76 -3.00 2.52
N ARG A 297 7.36 -1.80 2.38
CA ARG A 297 8.77 -1.59 1.99
C ARG A 297 9.71 -1.20 3.14
N GLY A 298 9.20 -0.67 4.26
CA GLY A 298 10.02 -0.16 5.36
C GLY A 298 10.64 -1.24 6.27
N ALA A 299 11.72 -0.88 6.99
CA ALA A 299 12.27 -1.69 8.07
C ALA A 299 11.28 -1.71 9.26
N PRO A 300 11.07 -2.86 9.95
CA PRO A 300 10.13 -2.93 11.05
C PRO A 300 10.72 -2.17 12.24
N LYS A 301 10.09 -1.05 12.63
CA LYS A 301 10.36 -0.43 13.91
C LYS A 301 9.50 -1.10 14.99
N GLY A 302 10.12 -1.98 15.77
CA GLY A 302 9.60 -2.45 17.06
C GLY A 302 8.44 -3.46 17.01
N ASN A 303 8.45 -4.35 18.00
CA ASN A 303 7.44 -5.37 18.25
C ASN A 303 6.03 -4.80 18.24
N ASN A 304 5.26 -5.08 17.18
CA ASN A 304 3.83 -4.75 17.18
C ASN A 304 3.01 -6.03 17.04
N LYS A 305 2.41 -6.45 18.17
CA LYS A 305 1.35 -7.47 18.27
C LYS A 305 0.04 -6.94 17.66
N ALA A 306 0.11 -6.35 16.47
CA ALA A 306 -0.99 -5.71 15.74
C ALA A 306 -1.67 -6.66 14.74
N LEU A 307 -1.20 -7.91 14.64
CA LEU A 307 -1.64 -8.90 13.67
C LEU A 307 -2.98 -9.55 14.04
N SER A 308 -3.32 -9.68 15.32
CA SER A 308 -4.51 -10.43 15.77
C SER A 308 -5.84 -9.81 15.34
N ALA A 309 -5.99 -8.48 15.43
CA ALA A 309 -7.19 -7.78 14.95
C ALA A 309 -7.28 -7.71 13.40
N LEU A 310 -6.16 -7.97 12.72
CA LEU A 310 -6.03 -7.95 11.26
C LEU A 310 -6.41 -9.31 10.62
N LEU A 311 -6.28 -10.40 11.38
CA LEU A 311 -6.65 -11.76 10.96
C LEU A 311 -8.17 -11.96 10.84
N GLU A 312 -8.97 -11.03 11.39
CA GLU A 312 -10.43 -11.15 11.49
C GLU A 312 -11.19 -10.32 10.44
N MET A 313 -10.53 -9.41 9.72
CA MET A 313 -11.15 -8.66 8.63
C MET A 313 -11.33 -9.57 7.41
N GLY A 314 -12.51 -10.20 7.29
CA GLY A 314 -12.84 -11.16 6.22
C GLY A 314 -12.81 -12.65 6.62
N ASN A 315 -12.62 -12.97 7.91
CA ASN A 315 -12.60 -14.35 8.43
C ASN A 315 -13.76 -14.63 9.40
N GLU A 316 -14.95 -14.06 9.13
CA GLU A 316 -16.16 -14.17 9.96
C GLU A 316 -16.56 -15.63 10.29
N SER A 317 -16.10 -16.61 9.49
CA SER A 317 -16.39 -18.02 9.72
C SER A 317 -15.54 -18.73 10.80
N LYS A 318 -14.54 -18.08 11.42
CA LYS A 318 -13.68 -18.75 12.44
C LYS A 318 -13.50 -18.03 13.78
N ALA A 319 -13.99 -16.80 13.93
CA ALA A 319 -14.01 -16.10 15.22
C ALA A 319 -15.45 -16.05 15.76
N ARG A 320 -15.81 -16.96 16.67
CA ARG A 320 -16.96 -16.76 17.55
C ARG A 320 -16.58 -15.68 18.56
N GLY A 321 -16.95 -14.43 18.31
CA GLY A 321 -16.91 -13.38 19.33
C GLY A 321 -16.43 -12.00 18.87
N LEU A 322 -17.11 -11.38 17.90
CA LEU A 322 -17.36 -9.93 17.79
C LEU A 322 -18.10 -9.70 16.46
N SER A 323 -19.34 -10.19 16.37
CA SER A 323 -20.29 -9.70 15.37
C SER A 323 -20.79 -8.35 15.86
N THR A 324 -20.01 -7.30 15.63
CA THR A 324 -20.62 -5.98 15.50
C THR A 324 -21.13 -5.93 14.07
N ALA A 325 -22.45 -6.03 13.90
CA ALA A 325 -23.12 -5.79 12.63
C ALA A 325 -22.45 -4.59 11.95
N THR A 326 -21.95 -4.78 10.73
CA THR A 326 -21.30 -3.68 10.01
C THR A 326 -22.31 -2.53 9.97
N PRO A 327 -21.97 -1.34 10.51
CA PRO A 327 -22.91 -0.23 10.54
C PRO A 327 -23.42 0.01 9.11
N THR A 328 -24.72 0.10 8.91
CA THR A 328 -25.30 0.28 7.57
C THR A 328 -25.29 1.74 7.11
N ASN A 329 -24.88 2.66 7.99
CA ASN A 329 -25.07 4.11 7.84
C ASN A 329 -23.76 4.90 7.90
N TRP A 330 -22.78 4.53 7.08
CA TRP A 330 -21.54 5.29 6.90
C TRP A 330 -21.32 5.74 5.46
N ASN A 331 -20.60 6.84 5.31
CA ASN A 331 -20.17 7.39 4.04
C ASN A 331 -18.66 7.25 3.91
N LEU A 332 -18.20 7.13 2.66
CA LEU A 332 -16.78 7.08 2.31
C LEU A 332 -16.49 8.11 1.24
N LEU A 333 -15.57 9.03 1.54
CA LEU A 333 -15.03 9.99 0.59
C LEU A 333 -13.59 9.59 0.26
N ARG A 334 -13.20 9.81 -0.99
CA ARG A 334 -11.89 9.45 -1.52
C ARG A 334 -11.28 10.61 -2.27
N LEU A 335 -9.97 10.76 -2.15
CA LEU A 335 -9.18 11.69 -2.92
C LEU A 335 -7.82 11.06 -3.22
N ALA A 336 -7.48 10.91 -4.49
CA ALA A 336 -6.16 10.46 -4.93
C ALA A 336 -5.32 11.68 -5.32
N VAL A 337 -4.10 11.76 -4.81
CA VAL A 337 -3.17 12.85 -5.11
C VAL A 337 -1.89 12.26 -5.70
N LYS A 338 -1.58 12.66 -6.93
CA LYS A 338 -0.37 12.23 -7.63
C LYS A 338 0.76 13.22 -7.38
N THR A 339 1.92 12.73 -6.94
CA THR A 339 3.16 13.50 -6.77
C THR A 339 4.10 13.20 -7.93
N THR A 340 4.62 14.24 -8.57
CA THR A 340 5.60 14.16 -9.67
C THR A 340 6.89 14.90 -9.30
N HIS A 341 7.95 14.63 -10.07
CA HIS A 341 9.21 15.36 -9.97
C HIS A 341 9.06 16.84 -10.31
#